data_AF-A0A2S0MH55-F1
#
_entry.id   AF-A0A2S0MH55-F1
#
_cell.length_a   1.000
_cell.length_b   1.000
_cell.length_c   1.000
_cell.angle_alpha   90.00
_cell.angle_beta   90.00
_cell.angle_gamma   90.00
#
_symmetry.space_group_name_H-M   'P 1'
#
loop_
_entity.id
_entity.type
_entity.pdbx_description
1 polymer ?
#
loop_
_entity_poly.entity_id
_entity_poly.type
_entity_poly.pdbx_seq_one_letter_code
_entity_poly.pdbx_strand_id
1 'polypeptide(L)'
;MAWCLALVVFGALALLAGCARLPVAETAAPRDRFASAYVELLPVADMMGEAAARDPRWPLAEKAALVSPAQLGCMRQALAPGQVQAAQLQLALDYADAHPATLTADIAVLEGGAARLIGQAMRAGAGLKAPASTRPASEGEMRALAQFATDARFADLRQATGLSRLAGGSPSADDERGKDIARALTVNFLTDAFLRCHIPVKLLY
;
A
#
# COMPACT_ATOMS: atom_id res chain seq x y z
N MET A 1 -63.69 53.39 26.28
CA MET A 1 -64.32 53.67 24.98
C MET A 1 -63.30 53.38 23.89
N ALA A 2 -63.75 52.65 22.88
CA ALA A 2 -62.94 51.98 21.88
C ALA A 2 -62.42 52.92 20.79
N TRP A 3 -61.24 52.59 20.23
CA TRP A 3 -60.89 52.53 18.79
C TRP A 3 -59.38 52.77 18.59
N CYS A 4 -58.70 51.82 17.94
CA CYS A 4 -57.97 52.04 16.69
C CYS A 4 -57.19 50.79 16.27
N LEU A 5 -57.38 50.42 15.01
CA LEU A 5 -56.66 49.40 14.25
C LEU A 5 -55.14 49.64 14.24
N ALA A 6 -54.36 48.57 14.29
CA ALA A 6 -53.10 48.48 13.55
C ALA A 6 -52.72 47.02 13.29
N LEU A 7 -52.65 46.68 12.00
CA LEU A 7 -52.07 45.46 11.45
C LEU A 7 -50.65 45.24 12.00
N VAL A 8 -50.36 44.03 12.49
CA VAL A 8 -48.98 43.54 12.60
C VAL A 8 -48.91 42.13 11.99
N VAL A 9 -48.49 42.16 10.72
CA VAL A 9 -47.69 41.17 9.98
C VAL A 9 -47.51 39.81 10.65
N PHE A 10 -48.11 38.79 10.03
CA PHE A 10 -47.84 37.37 10.29
C PHE A 10 -46.34 37.08 10.11
N GLY A 11 -45.65 36.85 11.23
CA GLY A 11 -44.28 36.37 11.27
C GLY A 11 -44.21 34.91 10.84
N ALA A 12 -43.84 34.67 9.59
CA ALA A 12 -43.36 33.37 9.13
C ALA A 12 -41.88 33.22 9.52
N LEU A 13 -41.63 32.66 10.71
CA LEU A 13 -40.34 32.06 11.04
C LEU A 13 -40.59 30.62 11.47
N ALA A 14 -40.82 29.78 10.45
CA ALA A 14 -40.72 28.33 10.59
C ALA A 14 -39.25 28.00 10.89
N LEU A 15 -39.01 27.61 12.14
CA LEU A 15 -37.77 27.02 12.63
C LEU A 15 -37.44 25.77 11.81
N LEU A 16 -36.65 25.95 10.74
CA LEU A 16 -35.89 24.87 10.13
C LEU A 16 -34.74 24.50 11.07
N ALA A 17 -35.06 23.80 12.15
CA ALA A 17 -34.10 23.01 12.92
C ALA A 17 -33.70 21.79 12.07
N GLY A 18 -33.03 22.04 10.94
CA GLY A 18 -32.32 21.02 10.21
C GLY A 18 -31.12 20.62 11.04
N CYS A 19 -31.17 19.42 11.61
CA CYS A 19 -30.01 18.75 12.18
C CYS A 19 -28.95 18.63 11.07
N ALA A 20 -28.08 19.62 10.95
CA ALA A 20 -26.83 19.49 10.24
C ALA A 20 -26.02 18.43 11.01
N ARG A 21 -26.16 17.16 10.61
CA ARG A 21 -25.22 16.11 10.97
C ARG A 21 -23.89 16.54 10.35
N LEU A 22 -23.06 17.21 11.14
CA LEU A 22 -21.66 17.39 10.82
C LEU A 22 -21.13 15.99 10.47
N PRO A 23 -20.45 15.80 9.33
CA PRO A 23 -19.79 14.56 9.05
C PRO A 23 -18.70 14.41 10.12
N VAL A 24 -19.00 13.63 11.15
CA VAL A 24 -17.97 13.09 12.02
C VAL A 24 -17.09 12.29 11.08
N ALA A 25 -15.86 12.76 10.84
CA ALA A 25 -14.89 11.99 10.09
C ALA A 25 -14.74 10.66 10.81
N GLU A 26 -15.34 9.62 10.24
CA GLU A 26 -15.24 8.26 10.77
C GLU A 26 -13.76 7.92 10.71
N THR A 27 -13.13 7.87 11.88
CA THR A 27 -11.74 7.46 11.98
C THR A 27 -11.67 6.04 11.47
N ALA A 28 -10.99 5.83 10.34
CA ALA A 28 -10.82 4.51 9.74
C ALA A 28 -10.38 3.50 10.80
N ALA A 29 -10.95 2.30 10.74
CA ALA A 29 -10.65 1.26 11.72
C ALA A 29 -9.14 0.98 11.72
N PRO A 30 -8.53 0.60 12.87
CA PRO A 30 -7.10 0.31 12.94
C PRO A 30 -6.61 -0.66 11.86
N ARG A 31 -7.42 -1.66 11.51
CA ARG A 31 -7.13 -2.62 10.43
C ARG A 31 -6.99 -1.94 9.06
N ASP A 32 -7.91 -1.04 8.73
CA ASP A 32 -7.91 -0.33 7.44
C ASP A 32 -6.74 0.66 7.34
N ARG A 33 -6.41 1.30 8.47
CA ARG A 33 -5.23 2.16 8.60
C ARG A 33 -3.94 1.38 8.39
N PHE A 34 -3.80 0.24 9.06
CA PHE A 34 -2.66 -0.66 8.87
C PHE A 34 -2.56 -1.11 7.41
N ALA A 35 -3.65 -1.56 6.80
CA ALA A 35 -3.68 -2.02 5.42
C ALA A 35 -3.26 -0.90 4.44
N SER A 36 -3.72 0.32 4.67
CA SER A 36 -3.32 1.50 3.88
C SER A 36 -1.83 1.79 4.02
N ALA A 37 -1.31 1.80 5.26
CA ALA A 37 0.11 2.04 5.52
C ALA A 37 1.01 0.92 4.98
N TYR A 38 0.53 -0.33 4.97
CA TYR A 38 1.21 -1.48 4.40
C TYR A 38 1.36 -1.37 2.87
N VAL A 39 0.32 -0.91 2.17
CA VAL A 39 0.39 -0.66 0.72
C VAL A 39 1.26 0.55 0.39
N GLU A 40 1.27 1.59 1.24
CA GLU A 40 2.19 2.72 1.08
C GLU A 40 3.65 2.28 1.26
N LEU A 41 3.93 1.45 2.26
CA LEU A 41 5.24 0.85 2.52
C LEU A 41 5.75 0.05 1.32
N LEU A 42 4.87 -0.78 0.72
CA LEU A 42 5.21 -1.70 -0.35
C LEU A 42 4.42 -1.36 -1.63
N PRO A 43 4.94 -0.48 -2.51
CA PRO A 43 4.23 -0.03 -3.72
C PRO A 43 4.29 -1.06 -4.87
N VAL A 44 4.06 -2.35 -4.58
CA VAL A 44 4.24 -3.47 -5.52
C VAL A 44 3.29 -3.36 -6.71
N ALA A 45 2.02 -2.97 -6.48
CA ALA A 45 1.04 -2.76 -7.55
C ALA A 45 1.51 -1.73 -8.59
N ASP A 46 2.08 -0.61 -8.15
CA ASP A 46 2.61 0.42 -9.04
C ASP A 46 3.85 -0.06 -9.80
N MET A 47 4.74 -0.78 -9.10
CA MET A 47 5.93 -1.37 -9.72
C MET A 47 5.56 -2.37 -10.82
N MET A 48 4.56 -3.23 -10.58
CA MET A 48 4.07 -4.18 -11.58
C MET A 48 3.38 -3.47 -12.75
N GLY A 49 2.57 -2.44 -12.47
CA GLY A 49 1.92 -1.64 -13.50
C GLY A 49 2.92 -0.96 -14.44
N GLU A 50 3.96 -0.36 -13.87
CA GLU A 50 5.03 0.26 -14.65
C GLU A 50 5.80 -0.76 -15.49
N ALA A 51 6.18 -1.90 -14.91
CA ALA A 51 6.88 -2.95 -15.63
C ALA A 51 6.03 -3.47 -16.82
N ALA A 52 4.73 -3.68 -16.61
CA ALA A 52 3.80 -4.09 -17.64
C ALA A 52 3.60 -3.03 -18.73
N ALA A 53 3.69 -1.74 -18.39
CA ALA A 53 3.60 -0.64 -19.34
C ALA A 53 4.86 -0.50 -20.21
N ARG A 54 6.04 -0.80 -19.65
CA ARG A 54 7.33 -0.72 -20.36
C ARG A 54 7.58 -1.88 -21.31
N ASP A 55 7.15 -3.09 -20.95
CA ASP A 55 7.39 -4.30 -21.75
C ASP A 55 6.10 -5.10 -21.99
N PRO A 56 5.63 -5.25 -23.24
CA PRO A 56 4.47 -6.08 -23.57
C PRO A 56 4.72 -7.58 -23.28
N ARG A 57 5.98 -8.02 -23.19
CA ARG A 57 6.36 -9.41 -22.88
C ARG A 57 6.47 -9.67 -21.38
N TRP A 58 6.36 -8.63 -20.55
CA TRP A 58 6.28 -8.79 -19.10
C TRP A 58 5.06 -9.65 -18.71
N PRO A 59 5.15 -10.54 -17.70
CA PRO A 59 6.29 -10.75 -16.78
C PRO A 59 7.33 -11.78 -17.24
N LEU A 60 7.17 -12.38 -18.43
CA LEU A 60 7.99 -13.51 -18.88
C LEU A 60 9.24 -13.09 -19.68
N ALA A 61 9.30 -11.83 -20.13
CA ALA A 61 10.39 -11.28 -20.93
C ALA A 61 10.69 -12.19 -22.14
N GLU A 62 11.93 -12.67 -22.30
CA GLU A 62 12.32 -13.57 -23.39
C GLU A 62 11.54 -14.90 -23.40
N LYS A 63 11.08 -15.37 -22.23
CA LYS A 63 10.28 -16.60 -22.11
C LYS A 63 8.83 -16.41 -22.58
N ALA A 64 8.40 -15.20 -22.91
CA ALA A 64 7.05 -14.94 -23.45
C ALA A 64 6.81 -15.70 -24.77
N ALA A 65 7.87 -15.96 -25.55
CA ALA A 65 7.78 -16.77 -26.78
C ALA A 65 7.48 -18.26 -26.52
N LEU A 66 7.60 -18.72 -25.27
CA LEU A 66 7.38 -20.11 -24.86
C LEU A 66 5.94 -20.37 -24.37
N VAL A 67 5.09 -19.35 -24.33
CA VAL A 67 3.69 -19.46 -23.89
C VAL A 67 2.74 -18.95 -24.97
N SER A 68 1.49 -19.36 -24.90
CA SER A 68 0.46 -18.83 -25.79
C SER A 68 0.12 -17.36 -25.47
N PRO A 69 -0.40 -16.60 -26.46
CA PRO A 69 -0.90 -15.24 -26.21
C PRO A 69 -1.98 -15.19 -25.11
N ALA A 70 -2.82 -16.22 -25.01
CA ALA A 70 -3.84 -16.33 -23.97
C ALA A 70 -3.22 -16.48 -22.57
N GLN A 71 -2.16 -17.28 -22.43
CA GLN A 71 -1.43 -17.44 -21.18
C GLN A 71 -0.72 -16.14 -20.76
N LEU A 72 -0.04 -15.48 -21.70
CA LEU A 72 0.59 -14.17 -21.43
C LEU A 72 -0.46 -13.12 -21.05
N GLY A 73 -1.61 -13.08 -21.75
CA GLY A 73 -2.73 -12.19 -21.43
C GLY A 73 -3.29 -12.45 -20.03
N CYS A 74 -3.51 -13.72 -19.67
CA CYS A 74 -3.92 -14.12 -18.33
C CYS A 74 -2.93 -13.63 -17.27
N MET A 75 -1.62 -13.84 -17.46
CA MET A 75 -0.62 -13.40 -16.49
C MET A 75 -0.65 -11.89 -16.28
N ARG A 76 -0.70 -11.13 -17.38
CA ARG A 76 -0.76 -9.67 -17.32
C ARG A 76 -2.02 -9.18 -16.60
N GLN A 77 -3.14 -9.88 -16.75
CA GLN A 77 -4.37 -9.58 -16.03
C GLN A 77 -4.28 -9.94 -14.54
N ALA A 78 -3.72 -11.11 -14.21
CA ALA A 78 -3.55 -11.56 -12.83
C ALA A 78 -2.61 -10.63 -12.03
N LEU A 79 -1.63 -10.04 -12.70
CA LEU A 79 -0.68 -9.10 -12.10
C LEU A 79 -1.01 -7.64 -12.40
N ALA A 80 -2.23 -7.34 -12.85
CA ALA A 80 -2.67 -5.97 -13.05
C ALA A 80 -2.67 -5.21 -11.71
N PRO A 81 -2.37 -3.89 -11.69
CA PRO A 81 -2.22 -3.14 -10.44
C PRO A 81 -3.37 -3.31 -9.45
N GLY A 82 -4.62 -3.29 -9.92
CA GLY A 82 -5.78 -3.47 -9.05
C GLY A 82 -5.86 -4.87 -8.39
N GLN A 83 -5.42 -5.92 -9.09
CA GLN A 83 -5.41 -7.29 -8.54
C GLN A 83 -4.31 -7.44 -7.49
N VAL A 84 -3.12 -6.90 -7.80
CA VAL A 84 -1.97 -6.92 -6.89
C VAL A 84 -2.27 -6.10 -5.63
N GLN A 85 -2.85 -4.90 -5.79
CA GLN A 85 -3.22 -4.06 -4.66
C GLN A 85 -4.28 -4.72 -3.77
N ALA A 86 -5.31 -5.34 -4.36
CA ALA A 86 -6.31 -6.08 -3.60
C ALA A 86 -5.69 -7.24 -2.80
N ALA A 87 -4.77 -7.99 -3.40
CA ALA A 87 -4.05 -9.06 -2.72
C ALA A 87 -3.11 -8.52 -1.62
N GLN A 88 -2.44 -7.39 -1.82
CA GLN A 88 -1.63 -6.75 -0.78
C GLN A 88 -2.47 -6.27 0.40
N LEU A 89 -3.64 -5.68 0.13
CA LEU A 89 -4.58 -5.29 1.19
C LEU A 89 -5.02 -6.51 1.99
N GLN A 90 -5.33 -7.62 1.32
CA GLN A 90 -5.69 -8.86 2.01
C GLN A 90 -4.55 -9.38 2.89
N LEU A 91 -3.32 -9.42 2.40
CA LEU A 91 -2.14 -9.81 3.19
C LEU A 91 -1.97 -8.93 4.44
N ALA A 92 -2.22 -7.63 4.31
CA ALA A 92 -2.14 -6.70 5.43
C ALA A 92 -3.25 -6.93 6.46
N LEU A 93 -4.47 -7.20 6.00
CA LEU A 93 -5.61 -7.54 6.87
C LEU A 93 -5.37 -8.87 7.61
N ASP A 94 -4.86 -9.89 6.90
CA ASP A 94 -4.52 -11.19 7.49
C ASP A 94 -3.43 -11.05 8.56
N TYR A 95 -2.40 -10.22 8.30
CA TYR A 95 -1.38 -9.89 9.31
C TYR A 95 -2.00 -9.20 10.53
N ALA A 96 -2.86 -8.20 10.32
CA ALA A 96 -3.48 -7.44 11.41
C ALA A 96 -4.35 -8.34 12.31
N ASP A 97 -5.04 -9.33 11.73
CA ASP A 97 -5.83 -10.32 12.46
C ASP A 97 -4.97 -11.30 13.26
N ALA A 98 -3.80 -11.66 12.72
CA ALA A 98 -2.86 -12.53 13.39
C ALA A 98 -2.08 -11.82 14.52
N HIS A 99 -1.96 -10.49 14.47
CA HIS A 99 -1.13 -9.70 15.40
C HIS A 99 -1.88 -8.57 16.12
N PRO A 100 -3.06 -8.83 16.74
CA PRO A 100 -3.87 -7.76 17.34
C PRO A 100 -3.16 -7.06 18.51
N ALA A 101 -2.24 -7.76 19.19
CA ALA A 101 -1.50 -7.23 20.33
C ALA A 101 -0.41 -6.21 19.94
N THR A 102 0.17 -6.32 18.75
CA THR A 102 1.24 -5.41 18.28
C THR A 102 0.73 -4.37 17.28
N LEU A 103 -0.47 -4.57 16.73
CA LEU A 103 -1.04 -3.76 15.65
C LEU A 103 -0.97 -2.24 15.90
N THR A 104 -1.25 -1.79 17.12
CA THR A 104 -1.17 -0.36 17.47
C THR A 104 0.25 0.20 17.31
N ALA A 105 1.26 -0.55 17.72
CA ALA A 105 2.66 -0.14 17.59
C ALA A 105 3.12 -0.20 16.11
N ASP A 106 2.66 -1.23 15.39
CA ASP A 106 2.93 -1.40 13.96
C ASP A 106 2.35 -0.23 13.15
N ILE A 107 1.10 0.16 13.40
CA ILE A 107 0.49 1.35 12.80
C ILE A 107 1.31 2.60 13.13
N ALA A 108 1.68 2.79 14.40
CA ALA A 108 2.38 3.98 14.84
C ALA A 108 3.75 4.14 14.18
N VAL A 109 4.51 3.05 13.97
CA VAL A 109 5.82 3.12 13.31
C VAL A 109 5.67 3.35 11.80
N LEU A 110 4.67 2.71 11.17
CA LEU A 110 4.41 2.84 9.74
C LEU A 110 3.92 4.24 9.38
N GLU A 111 2.85 4.71 10.01
CA GLU A 111 2.29 6.04 9.81
C GLU A 111 3.20 7.15 10.38
N GLY A 112 4.06 6.82 11.34
CA GLY A 112 5.08 7.72 11.87
C GLY A 112 6.16 8.10 10.86
N GLY A 113 6.24 7.40 9.73
CA GLY A 113 7.09 7.77 8.59
C GLY A 113 7.76 6.60 7.88
N ALA A 114 7.82 5.42 8.50
CA ALA A 114 8.51 4.27 7.91
C ALA A 114 7.86 3.85 6.58
N ALA A 115 6.53 3.80 6.50
CA ALA A 115 5.80 3.45 5.28
C ALA A 115 6.15 4.41 4.14
N ARG A 116 6.00 5.71 4.37
CA ARG A 116 6.28 6.75 3.39
C ARG A 116 7.73 6.71 2.89
N LEU A 117 8.70 6.66 3.81
CA LEU A 117 10.13 6.76 3.46
C LEU A 117 10.61 5.52 2.71
N ILE A 118 10.24 4.32 3.16
CA ILE A 118 10.60 3.07 2.48
C ILE A 118 9.88 2.96 1.15
N GLY A 119 8.58 3.28 1.10
CA GLY A 119 7.80 3.27 -0.14
C GLY A 119 8.36 4.24 -1.19
N GLN A 120 8.82 5.43 -0.78
CA GLN A 120 9.52 6.37 -1.65
C GLN A 120 10.86 5.82 -2.15
N ALA A 121 11.65 5.19 -1.28
CA ALA A 121 12.90 4.56 -1.67
C ALA A 121 12.67 3.42 -2.69
N MET A 122 11.65 2.59 -2.47
CA MET A 122 11.27 1.52 -3.39
C MET A 122 10.82 2.06 -4.75
N ARG A 123 9.99 3.12 -4.77
CA ARG A 123 9.58 3.81 -6.00
C ARG A 123 10.78 4.35 -6.76
N ALA A 124 11.70 5.02 -6.06
CA ALA A 124 12.91 5.57 -6.65
C ALA A 124 13.80 4.45 -7.25
N GLY A 125 14.01 3.35 -6.51
CA GLY A 125 14.76 2.19 -6.99
C GLY A 125 14.12 1.49 -8.18
N ALA A 126 12.79 1.50 -8.28
CA ALA A 126 12.05 1.00 -9.44
C ALA A 126 12.03 1.98 -10.63
N GLY A 127 12.61 3.17 -10.49
CA GLY A 127 12.54 4.22 -11.50
C GLY A 127 11.11 4.71 -11.74
N LEU A 128 10.24 4.65 -10.72
CA LEU A 128 8.90 5.23 -10.75
C LEU A 128 9.00 6.75 -10.56
N LYS A 129 8.10 7.48 -11.22
CA LYS A 129 8.00 8.93 -11.04
C LYS A 129 7.74 9.23 -9.56
N ALA A 130 8.54 10.15 -9.01
CA ALA A 130 8.36 10.59 -7.63
C ALA A 130 6.95 11.15 -7.42
N PRO A 131 6.28 10.82 -6.30
CA PRO A 131 5.01 11.45 -5.96
C PRO A 131 5.18 12.96 -5.84
N ALA A 132 4.12 13.74 -6.10
CA ALA A 132 4.16 15.20 -6.19
C ALA A 132 4.66 15.92 -4.91
N SER A 133 4.74 15.21 -3.79
CA SER A 133 5.26 15.68 -2.51
C SER A 133 6.52 14.89 -2.13
N THR A 134 7.69 15.37 -2.57
CA THR A 134 9.00 14.93 -2.06
C THR A 134 9.48 15.89 -0.98
N ARG A 135 8.64 16.15 0.03
CA ARG A 135 9.10 16.93 1.16
C ARG A 135 10.25 16.18 1.86
N PRO A 136 11.24 16.90 2.40
CA PRO A 136 12.29 16.29 3.21
C PRO A 136 11.69 15.45 4.35
N ALA A 137 12.42 14.39 4.72
CA ALA A 137 12.10 13.60 5.90
C ALA A 137 12.22 14.47 7.15
N SER A 138 11.20 14.47 8.01
CA SER A 138 11.30 15.09 9.33
C SER A 138 12.12 14.21 10.27
N GLU A 139 12.61 14.79 11.37
CA GLU A 139 13.30 14.02 12.42
C GLU A 139 12.43 12.90 12.99
N GLY A 140 11.12 13.15 13.13
CA GLY A 140 10.17 12.15 13.61
C GLY A 140 10.06 10.95 12.68
N GLU A 141 10.06 11.19 11.37
CA GLU A 141 9.98 10.12 10.36
C GLU A 141 11.28 9.32 10.27
N MET A 142 12.43 10.01 10.37
CA MET A 142 13.73 9.33 10.44
C MET A 142 13.83 8.47 11.70
N ARG A 143 13.26 8.91 12.83
CA ARG A 143 13.18 8.12 14.06
C ARG A 143 12.28 6.90 13.88
N ALA A 144 11.10 7.06 13.27
CA ALA A 144 10.19 5.95 13.00
C ALA A 144 10.84 4.91 12.06
N LEU A 145 11.54 5.36 11.01
CA LEU A 145 12.32 4.49 10.13
C LEU A 145 13.42 3.73 10.90
N ALA A 146 14.18 4.42 11.75
CA ALA A 146 15.22 3.78 12.56
C ALA A 146 14.63 2.75 13.52
N GLN A 147 13.50 3.05 14.16
CA GLN A 147 12.77 2.10 15.01
C GLN A 147 12.32 0.88 14.21
N PHE A 148 11.65 1.08 13.07
CA PHE A 148 11.23 0.00 12.18
C PHE A 148 12.41 -0.88 11.77
N ALA A 149 13.56 -0.29 11.46
CA ALA A 149 14.72 -1.03 10.97
C ALA A 149 15.46 -1.82 12.06
N THR A 150 15.50 -1.33 13.31
CA THR A 150 16.43 -1.84 14.33
C THR A 150 15.75 -2.45 15.55
N ASP A 151 14.53 -2.04 15.88
CA ASP A 151 13.86 -2.51 17.08
C ASP A 151 13.35 -3.95 16.89
N ALA A 152 13.62 -4.81 17.88
CA ALA A 152 13.19 -6.20 17.88
C ALA A 152 11.67 -6.33 17.86
N ARG A 153 10.94 -5.34 18.39
CA ARG A 153 9.47 -5.33 18.43
C ARG A 153 8.81 -5.37 17.04
N PHE A 154 9.50 -4.93 15.98
CA PHE A 154 8.98 -4.92 14.61
C PHE A 154 9.53 -6.04 13.73
N ALA A 155 10.14 -7.08 14.33
CA ALA A 155 10.73 -8.19 13.58
C ALA A 155 9.69 -8.94 12.73
N ASP A 156 8.52 -9.22 13.30
CA ASP A 156 7.44 -9.92 12.60
C ASP A 156 6.88 -9.08 11.45
N LEU A 157 6.70 -7.78 11.66
CA LEU A 157 6.28 -6.85 10.61
C LEU A 157 7.31 -6.79 9.47
N ARG A 158 8.61 -6.72 9.79
CA ARG A 158 9.68 -6.78 8.77
C ARG A 158 9.67 -8.11 8.02
N GLN A 159 9.40 -9.22 8.70
CA GLN A 159 9.28 -10.54 8.07
C GLN A 159 8.08 -10.61 7.13
N ALA A 160 6.91 -10.18 7.60
CA ALA A 160 5.67 -10.15 6.82
C ALA A 160 5.78 -9.26 5.57
N THR A 161 6.62 -8.24 5.62
CA THR A 161 6.87 -7.31 4.50
C THR A 161 8.07 -7.71 3.64
N GLY A 162 8.77 -8.82 3.95
CA GLY A 162 9.99 -9.23 3.24
C GLY A 162 11.19 -8.31 3.47
N LEU A 163 11.10 -7.40 4.45
CA LEU A 163 12.08 -6.38 4.78
C LEU A 163 12.99 -6.77 5.96
N SER A 164 13.00 -8.03 6.41
CA SER A 164 13.88 -8.50 7.50
C SER A 164 15.35 -8.18 7.27
N ARG A 165 15.80 -8.16 6.01
CA ARG A 165 17.19 -7.85 5.64
C ARG A 165 17.52 -6.35 5.66
N LEU A 166 16.55 -5.46 5.83
CA LEU A 166 16.82 -4.06 6.14
C LEU A 166 17.48 -3.89 7.52
N ALA A 167 17.27 -4.85 8.43
CA ALA A 167 17.91 -4.88 9.73
C ALA A 167 19.33 -5.50 9.63
N GLY A 168 20.36 -4.65 9.64
CA GLY A 168 21.72 -5.05 10.08
C GLY A 168 22.58 -5.91 9.14
N GLY A 169 22.52 -5.72 7.81
CA GLY A 169 23.40 -6.45 6.87
C GLY A 169 24.65 -5.68 6.42
N SER A 170 25.83 -6.33 6.41
CA SER A 170 27.06 -5.85 5.76
C SER A 170 26.81 -5.39 4.31
N PRO A 171 27.56 -4.40 3.80
CA PRO A 171 27.35 -3.84 2.48
C PRO A 171 27.55 -4.92 1.41
N SER A 172 26.46 -5.49 0.92
CA SER A 172 26.39 -6.03 -0.44
C SER A 172 26.38 -4.84 -1.38
N ALA A 173 26.84 -4.99 -2.62
CA ALA A 173 26.58 -3.98 -3.65
C ALA A 173 25.08 -3.67 -3.65
N ASP A 174 24.73 -2.39 -3.51
CA ASP A 174 23.35 -1.94 -3.23
C ASP A 174 22.34 -2.50 -4.24
N ASP A 175 22.78 -2.73 -5.49
CA ASP A 175 22.00 -3.32 -6.57
C ASP A 175 21.52 -4.76 -6.30
N GLU A 176 22.36 -5.64 -5.75
CA GLU A 176 21.99 -7.04 -5.50
C GLU A 176 21.00 -7.15 -4.33
N ARG A 177 21.14 -6.28 -3.32
CA ARG A 177 20.19 -6.19 -2.20
C ARG A 177 18.80 -5.75 -2.68
N GLY A 178 18.75 -4.75 -3.56
CA GLY A 178 17.50 -4.28 -4.15
C GLY A 178 16.78 -5.37 -4.94
N LYS A 179 17.52 -6.15 -5.74
CA LYS A 179 16.97 -7.28 -6.51
C LYS A 179 16.43 -8.39 -5.62
N ASP A 180 17.14 -8.75 -4.55
CA ASP A 180 16.70 -9.76 -3.58
C ASP A 180 15.38 -9.37 -2.90
N ILE A 181 15.27 -8.11 -2.46
CA ILE A 181 14.03 -7.58 -1.86
C ILE A 181 12.91 -7.60 -2.90
N ALA A 182 13.16 -7.09 -4.11
CA ALA A 182 12.16 -7.08 -5.18
C ALA A 182 11.67 -8.50 -5.51
N ARG A 183 12.58 -9.48 -5.54
CA ARG A 183 12.24 -10.89 -5.76
C ARG A 183 11.38 -11.44 -4.63
N ALA A 184 11.76 -11.21 -3.37
CA ALA A 184 11.00 -11.68 -2.21
C ALA A 184 9.57 -11.12 -2.18
N LEU A 185 9.41 -9.85 -2.58
CA LEU A 185 8.11 -9.19 -2.63
C LEU A 185 7.21 -9.68 -3.78
N THR A 186 7.81 -10.02 -4.93
CA THR A 186 7.05 -10.33 -6.15
C THR A 186 6.83 -11.82 -6.38
N VAL A 187 7.65 -12.69 -5.79
CA VAL A 187 7.62 -14.14 -6.07
C VAL A 187 6.27 -14.78 -5.76
N ASN A 188 5.58 -14.37 -4.70
CA ASN A 188 4.28 -14.94 -4.34
C ASN A 188 3.21 -14.57 -5.38
N PHE A 189 3.17 -13.31 -5.81
CA PHE A 189 2.26 -12.85 -6.87
C PHE A 189 2.55 -13.54 -8.20
N LEU A 190 3.83 -13.64 -8.57
CA LEU A 190 4.24 -14.32 -9.80
C LEU A 190 3.87 -15.80 -9.75
N THR A 191 4.18 -16.50 -8.66
CA THR A 191 3.87 -17.92 -8.50
C THR A 191 2.37 -18.17 -8.58
N ASP A 192 1.56 -17.38 -7.88
CA ASP A 192 0.11 -17.46 -7.93
C ASP A 192 -0.43 -17.21 -9.35
N ALA A 193 0.09 -16.22 -10.06
CA ALA A 193 -0.27 -15.96 -11.46
C ALA A 193 0.11 -17.13 -12.40
N PHE A 194 1.29 -17.73 -12.22
CA PHE A 194 1.72 -18.90 -12.99
C PHE A 194 0.75 -20.09 -12.81
N LEU A 195 0.36 -20.35 -11.55
CA LEU A 195 -0.57 -21.43 -11.22
C LEU A 195 -1.96 -21.17 -11.83
N ARG A 196 -2.52 -19.96 -11.63
CA ARG A 196 -3.84 -19.58 -12.17
C ARG A 196 -3.89 -19.62 -13.69
N CYS A 197 -2.81 -19.21 -14.35
CA CYS A 197 -2.73 -19.13 -15.81
C CYS A 197 -2.19 -20.42 -16.46
N HIS A 198 -2.01 -21.49 -15.68
CA HIS A 198 -1.56 -22.81 -16.17
C HIS A 198 -0.24 -22.72 -16.97
N ILE A 199 0.71 -21.92 -16.47
CA ILE A 199 2.04 -21.80 -17.05
C ILE A 199 3.01 -22.65 -16.24
N PRO A 200 3.87 -23.46 -16.88
CA PRO A 200 4.84 -24.28 -16.16
C PRO A 200 5.73 -23.42 -15.26
N VAL A 201 5.72 -23.69 -13.95
CA VAL A 201 6.54 -22.97 -12.95
C VAL A 201 8.04 -23.00 -13.23
N LYS A 202 8.52 -23.98 -14.01
CA LYS A 202 9.90 -24.02 -14.50
C LYS A 202 10.30 -22.79 -15.34
N LEU A 203 9.34 -22.03 -15.85
CA LEU A 203 9.60 -20.79 -16.58
C LEU A 203 9.80 -19.59 -15.63
N LEU A 204 9.54 -19.72 -14.32
CA LEU A 204 9.81 -18.70 -13.31
C LEU A 204 11.31 -18.54 -13.00
N TYR A 205 12.11 -19.58 -13.24
CA TYR A 205 13.56 -19.64 -12.97
C TYR A 205 14.35 -19.66 -14.28
#